data_AF-A0A7J9ZPB9-F1
#
_entry.id   AF-A0A7J9ZPB9-F1
#
_cell.length_a   1.000
_cell.length_b   1.000
_cell.length_c   1.000
_cell.angle_alpha   90.00
_cell.angle_beta   90.00
_cell.angle_gamma   90.00
#
_symmetry.space_group_name_H-M   'P 1'
#
loop_
_entity.id
_entity.type
_entity.pdbx_description
1 polymer ?
#
loop_
_entity_poly.entity_id
_entity_poly.type
_entity_poly.pdbx_seq_one_letter_code
_entity_poly.pdbx_strand_id
1 'polypeptide(L)'
;MTAGTVRRSPATRGRSGRITAAAGGVGKREVEGVLDVVLIHGSAQSAEGFVLVNAALHDLGLTGLALDLPQREDLDSKGFVERAVDQVGAAGGADRPVVVAHSLGGVLAAQIAAELGARHIVWLAAYVPDFRGRTSAASDVDLNRQSIYVPEFLQLTASPFEEPAVAEEFMFHDCDDAIRSWALTTLRPFQPAGVVQERPPLRPDIPSTYVLPTADRVFRPEWMARVAYRRLGVSAVDIDTGHCPNVSRPGEIAALIAEAAK
;
A
#
# COMPACT_ATOMS: atom_id res chain seq x y z
N MET A 1 -24.85 -44.92 65.07
CA MET A 1 -25.90 -44.95 64.03
C MET A 1 -25.17 -44.76 62.70
N THR A 2 -24.80 -45.82 61.94
CA THR A 2 -25.62 -46.49 60.90
C THR A 2 -26.45 -45.48 60.11
N ALA A 3 -26.45 -45.34 58.79
CA ALA A 3 -25.96 -46.09 57.62
C ALA A 3 -26.00 -45.05 56.43
N GLY A 4 -25.51 -45.28 55.22
CA GLY A 4 -25.18 -46.53 54.57
C GLY A 4 -24.59 -46.36 53.16
N THR A 5 -23.93 -47.46 52.78
CA THR A 5 -24.10 -48.24 51.55
C THR A 5 -23.93 -47.61 50.17
N VAL A 6 -22.83 -48.07 49.57
CA VAL A 6 -22.38 -48.07 48.17
C VAL A 6 -23.38 -48.70 47.19
N ARG A 7 -23.43 -48.20 45.93
CA ARG A 7 -23.55 -49.06 44.73
C ARG A 7 -22.89 -48.43 43.49
N ARG A 8 -22.07 -49.25 42.82
CA ARG A 8 -21.27 -48.99 41.59
C ARG A 8 -22.15 -48.98 40.33
N SER A 9 -21.80 -48.26 39.25
CA SER A 9 -20.96 -48.71 38.10
C SER A 9 -21.20 -47.73 36.90
N PRO A 10 -20.54 -47.83 35.73
CA PRO A 10 -19.15 -48.17 35.39
C PRO A 10 -18.46 -47.08 34.53
N ALA A 11 -17.16 -47.26 34.32
CA ALA A 11 -16.32 -46.43 33.45
C ALA A 11 -16.71 -46.51 31.96
N THR A 12 -16.74 -45.37 31.28
CA THR A 12 -16.63 -45.27 29.82
C THR A 12 -15.35 -44.55 29.43
N ARG A 13 -14.59 -45.22 28.56
CA ARG A 13 -13.28 -44.88 28.02
C ARG A 13 -13.24 -43.46 27.47
N GLY A 14 -12.28 -42.66 27.93
CA GLY A 14 -11.89 -41.41 27.29
C GLY A 14 -11.28 -41.70 25.92
N ARG A 15 -12.03 -41.43 24.86
CA ARG A 15 -11.53 -41.47 23.49
C ARG A 15 -11.05 -40.06 23.16
N SER A 16 -9.73 -39.93 22.99
CA SER A 16 -9.07 -38.74 22.47
C SER A 16 -9.72 -38.35 21.13
N GLY A 17 -10.47 -37.23 21.15
CA GLY A 17 -11.04 -36.62 19.97
C GLY A 17 -10.01 -35.71 19.34
N ARG A 18 -9.37 -36.18 18.26
CA ARG A 18 -8.69 -35.31 17.29
C ARG A 18 -9.72 -34.32 16.76
N ILE A 19 -9.50 -33.02 16.99
CA ILE A 19 -10.15 -31.97 16.20
C ILE A 19 -9.47 -32.02 14.83
N THR A 20 -10.13 -32.66 13.88
CA THR A 20 -9.79 -32.51 12.46
C THR A 20 -10.33 -31.15 12.01
N ALA A 21 -9.45 -30.17 11.86
CA ALA A 21 -9.77 -28.96 11.11
C ALA A 21 -9.99 -29.37 9.65
N ALA A 22 -11.25 -29.42 9.23
CA ALA A 22 -11.57 -29.48 7.82
C ALA A 22 -11.08 -28.18 7.18
N ALA A 23 -10.21 -28.31 6.18
CA ALA A 23 -9.79 -27.22 5.31
C ALA A 23 -11.03 -26.73 4.53
N GLY A 24 -11.73 -25.76 5.09
CA GLY A 24 -12.71 -24.95 4.37
C GLY A 24 -11.93 -23.97 3.50
N GLY A 25 -11.97 -24.19 2.19
CA GLY A 25 -11.38 -23.27 1.21
C GLY A 25 -11.89 -21.85 1.45
N VAL A 26 -10.98 -20.90 1.47
CA VAL A 26 -11.30 -19.48 1.40
C VAL A 26 -11.94 -19.27 0.03
N GLY A 27 -13.28 -19.26 0.01
CA GLY A 27 -14.02 -18.86 -1.17
C GLY A 27 -13.60 -17.45 -1.55
N LYS A 28 -13.13 -17.27 -2.79
CA LYS A 28 -13.08 -15.95 -3.42
C LYS A 28 -14.50 -15.40 -3.36
N ARG A 29 -14.76 -14.45 -2.48
CA ARG A 29 -15.96 -13.62 -2.60
C ARG A 29 -15.71 -12.71 -3.79
N GLU A 30 -16.44 -12.95 -4.87
CA GLU A 30 -16.55 -11.99 -5.96
C GLU A 30 -17.10 -10.70 -5.37
N VAL A 31 -16.33 -9.63 -5.51
CA VAL A 31 -16.78 -8.28 -5.21
C VAL A 31 -17.72 -7.91 -6.36
N GLU A 32 -19.02 -8.13 -6.18
CA GLU A 32 -20.02 -7.60 -7.11
C GLU A 32 -20.14 -6.09 -6.89
N GLY A 33 -19.46 -5.31 -7.72
CA GLY A 33 -19.52 -3.85 -7.70
C GLY A 33 -18.42 -3.22 -8.53
N VAL A 34 -18.72 -2.08 -9.16
CA VAL A 34 -17.72 -1.25 -9.83
C VAL A 34 -16.77 -0.68 -8.78
N LEU A 35 -15.46 -0.79 -8.98
CA LEU A 35 -14.46 -0.32 -8.01
C LEU A 35 -14.48 1.22 -7.90
N ASP A 36 -14.52 1.70 -6.66
CA ASP A 36 -14.39 3.13 -6.34
C ASP A 36 -12.93 3.55 -6.24
N VAL A 37 -12.06 2.64 -5.79
CA VAL A 37 -10.67 2.92 -5.41
C VAL A 37 -9.73 1.85 -5.94
N VAL A 38 -8.59 2.26 -6.49
CA VAL A 38 -7.49 1.37 -6.90
C VAL A 38 -6.21 1.79 -6.17
N LEU A 39 -5.60 0.87 -5.43
CA LEU A 39 -4.45 1.11 -4.54
C LEU A 39 -3.18 0.48 -5.11
N ILE A 40 -2.11 1.26 -5.23
CA ILE A 40 -0.79 0.87 -5.75
C ILE A 40 0.22 0.91 -4.59
N HIS A 41 0.83 -0.24 -4.28
CA HIS A 41 1.78 -0.36 -3.17
C HIS A 41 3.16 0.22 -3.48
N GLY A 42 3.88 0.58 -2.42
CA GLY A 42 5.26 1.02 -2.47
C GLY A 42 6.27 -0.12 -2.61
N SER A 43 7.54 0.27 -2.64
CA SER A 43 8.65 -0.68 -2.55
C SER A 43 8.65 -1.42 -1.22
N ALA A 44 9.19 -2.63 -1.20
CA ALA A 44 9.21 -3.51 -0.02
C ALA A 44 7.81 -3.96 0.48
N GLN A 45 6.73 -3.67 -0.27
CA GLN A 45 5.37 -4.03 0.09
C GLN A 45 4.65 -4.79 -1.04
N SER A 46 3.43 -5.22 -0.73
CA SER A 46 2.49 -5.88 -1.63
C SER A 46 1.08 -5.32 -1.44
N ALA A 47 0.09 -5.88 -2.13
CA ALA A 47 -1.33 -5.57 -1.90
C ALA A 47 -1.75 -5.75 -0.42
N GLU A 48 -1.09 -6.64 0.33
CA GLU A 48 -1.38 -6.88 1.75
C GLU A 48 -1.17 -5.64 2.63
N GLY A 49 -0.27 -4.73 2.24
CA GLY A 49 -0.03 -3.47 2.94
C GLY A 49 -1.23 -2.52 2.96
N PHE A 50 -2.27 -2.79 2.17
CA PHE A 50 -3.51 -2.01 2.12
C PHE A 50 -4.72 -2.70 2.75
N VAL A 51 -4.56 -3.87 3.39
CA VAL A 51 -5.69 -4.60 4.01
C VAL A 51 -6.46 -3.71 5.00
N LEU A 52 -5.75 -2.94 5.82
CA LEU A 52 -6.38 -2.06 6.82
C LEU A 52 -7.11 -0.87 6.17
N VAL A 53 -6.53 -0.27 5.12
CA VAL A 53 -7.21 0.79 4.35
C VAL A 53 -8.45 0.26 3.64
N ASN A 54 -8.38 -0.92 3.01
CA ASN A 54 -9.54 -1.54 2.36
C ASN A 54 -10.66 -1.85 3.35
N ALA A 55 -10.33 -2.33 4.56
CA ALA A 55 -11.33 -2.51 5.61
C ALA A 55 -12.00 -1.17 5.99
N ALA A 56 -11.21 -0.11 6.17
CA ALA A 56 -11.75 1.21 6.48
C ALA A 56 -12.55 1.84 5.32
N LEU A 57 -12.15 1.61 4.06
CA LEU A 57 -12.93 2.02 2.88
C LEU A 57 -14.28 1.31 2.82
N HIS A 58 -14.30 0.01 3.11
CA HIS A 58 -15.53 -0.78 3.17
C HIS A 58 -16.48 -0.25 4.24
N ASP A 59 -15.97 0.14 5.42
CA ASP A 59 -16.78 0.76 6.48
C ASP A 59 -17.37 2.12 6.07
N LEU A 60 -16.76 2.80 5.09
CA LEU A 60 -17.28 4.01 4.45
C LEU A 60 -18.17 3.73 3.23
N GLY A 61 -18.43 2.45 2.92
CA GLY A 61 -19.25 2.03 1.78
C GLY A 61 -18.55 2.12 0.42
N LEU A 62 -17.22 2.20 0.40
CA LEU A 62 -16.41 2.26 -0.82
C LEU A 62 -15.76 0.90 -1.12
N THR A 63 -15.71 0.56 -2.40
CA THR A 63 -15.07 -0.66 -2.87
C THR A 63 -13.66 -0.39 -3.37
N GLY A 64 -12.65 -0.96 -2.70
CA GLY A 64 -11.24 -0.81 -3.05
C GLY A 64 -10.59 -2.08 -3.58
N LEU A 65 -9.72 -1.94 -4.58
CA LEU A 65 -8.81 -2.99 -5.05
C LEU A 65 -7.37 -2.58 -4.79
N ALA A 66 -6.64 -3.37 -3.99
CA ALA A 66 -5.19 -3.26 -3.92
C ALA A 66 -4.56 -4.10 -5.02
N LEU A 67 -3.86 -3.45 -5.94
CA LEU A 67 -3.17 -4.13 -7.04
C LEU A 67 -2.02 -4.96 -6.50
N ASP A 68 -1.94 -6.21 -6.91
CA ASP A 68 -0.84 -7.10 -6.60
C ASP A 68 0.22 -7.05 -7.71
N LEU A 69 1.14 -6.09 -7.64
CA LEU A 69 2.14 -5.86 -8.68
C LEU A 69 3.42 -6.67 -8.44
N PRO A 70 3.96 -7.36 -9.46
CA PRO A 70 5.08 -8.29 -9.27
C PRO A 70 6.44 -7.58 -9.26
N GLN A 71 7.43 -8.19 -8.60
CA GLN A 71 8.84 -7.84 -8.75
C GLN A 71 9.36 -8.33 -10.10
N ARG A 72 9.41 -7.44 -11.10
CA ARG A 72 9.87 -7.76 -12.46
C ARG A 72 10.70 -6.61 -13.02
N GLU A 73 11.94 -6.91 -13.38
CA GLU A 73 12.87 -5.93 -13.95
C GLU A 73 12.65 -5.69 -15.44
N ASP A 74 12.05 -6.66 -16.13
CA ASP A 74 11.79 -6.63 -17.57
C ASP A 74 10.49 -5.90 -17.94
N LEU A 75 9.66 -5.53 -16.95
CA LEU A 75 8.45 -4.77 -17.19
C LEU A 75 8.74 -3.27 -17.24
N ASP A 76 8.33 -2.66 -18.35
CA ASP A 76 8.26 -1.23 -18.54
C ASP A 76 6.93 -0.65 -17.98
N SER A 77 6.74 0.67 -18.08
CA SER A 77 5.52 1.31 -17.61
C SER A 77 4.27 0.72 -18.27
N LYS A 78 4.34 0.33 -19.55
CA LYS A 78 3.19 -0.22 -20.30
C LYS A 78 2.79 -1.58 -19.74
N GLY A 79 3.76 -2.46 -19.48
CA GLY A 79 3.51 -3.78 -18.92
C GLY A 79 2.91 -3.74 -17.50
N PHE A 80 3.29 -2.75 -16.68
CA PHE A 80 2.64 -2.55 -15.38
C PHE A 80 1.22 -2.00 -15.51
N VAL A 81 0.97 -1.09 -16.46
CA VAL A 81 -0.38 -0.57 -16.75
C VAL A 81 -1.32 -1.68 -17.23
N GLU A 82 -0.87 -2.51 -18.18
CA GLU A 82 -1.65 -3.65 -18.68
C GLU A 82 -2.05 -4.59 -17.54
N ARG A 83 -1.13 -4.92 -16.64
CA ARG A 83 -1.41 -5.75 -15.45
C ARG A 83 -2.41 -5.09 -14.49
N ALA A 84 -2.31 -3.78 -14.30
CA ALA A 84 -3.25 -3.05 -13.45
C ALA A 84 -4.67 -3.11 -14.02
N VAL A 85 -4.81 -2.87 -15.33
CA VAL A 85 -6.09 -2.96 -16.05
C VAL A 85 -6.66 -4.37 -15.99
N ASP A 86 -5.83 -5.40 -16.22
CA ASP A 86 -6.26 -6.80 -16.15
C ASP A 86 -6.81 -7.15 -14.76
N GLN A 87 -6.13 -6.71 -13.69
CA GLN A 87 -6.58 -6.94 -12.31
C GLN A 87 -7.88 -6.19 -12.00
N VAL A 88 -8.02 -4.94 -12.46
CA VAL A 88 -9.25 -4.16 -12.31
C VAL A 88 -10.41 -4.82 -13.08
N GLY A 89 -10.19 -5.25 -14.32
CA GLY A 89 -11.19 -5.94 -15.13
C GLY A 89 -11.61 -7.27 -14.52
N ALA A 90 -10.66 -8.05 -14.00
CA ALA A 90 -10.95 -9.30 -13.30
C ALA A 90 -11.72 -9.10 -11.98
N ALA A 91 -11.65 -7.91 -11.39
CA ALA A 91 -12.38 -7.54 -10.18
C ALA A 91 -13.76 -6.89 -10.46
N GLY A 92 -14.24 -6.88 -11.70
CA GLY A 92 -15.54 -6.31 -12.08
C GLY A 92 -15.48 -4.93 -12.74
N GLY A 93 -14.28 -4.37 -12.92
CA GLY A 93 -14.05 -3.08 -13.56
C GLY A 93 -14.15 -1.89 -12.60
N ALA A 94 -13.85 -0.70 -13.13
CA ALA A 94 -13.92 0.56 -12.40
C ALA A 94 -14.56 1.63 -13.29
N ASP A 95 -15.31 2.55 -12.71
CA ASP A 95 -15.83 3.74 -13.39
C ASP A 95 -15.23 4.97 -12.72
N ARG A 96 -14.27 5.59 -13.41
CA ARG A 96 -13.55 6.78 -12.95
C ARG A 96 -13.05 6.66 -11.50
N PRO A 97 -12.30 5.61 -11.12
CA PRO A 97 -11.90 5.37 -9.73
C PRO A 97 -11.01 6.49 -9.18
N VAL A 98 -10.84 6.51 -7.85
CA VAL A 98 -9.70 7.19 -7.22
C VAL A 98 -8.49 6.25 -7.27
N VAL A 99 -7.39 6.71 -7.84
CA VAL A 99 -6.12 5.95 -7.81
C VAL A 99 -5.27 6.45 -6.66
N VAL A 100 -4.86 5.56 -5.77
CA VAL A 100 -3.98 5.85 -4.65
C VAL A 100 -2.65 5.18 -4.89
N ALA A 101 -1.55 5.93 -4.82
CA ALA A 101 -0.22 5.36 -4.96
C ALA A 101 0.63 5.68 -3.74
N HIS A 102 1.29 4.66 -3.20
CA HIS A 102 2.17 4.78 -2.06
C HIS A 102 3.65 4.75 -2.46
N SER A 103 4.46 5.60 -1.84
CA SER A 103 5.92 5.60 -1.96
C SER A 103 6.40 5.49 -3.42
N LEU A 104 7.29 4.55 -3.74
CA LEU A 104 7.80 4.34 -5.10
C LEU A 104 6.73 3.89 -6.10
N GLY A 105 5.57 3.37 -5.64
CA GLY A 105 4.42 3.08 -6.49
C GLY A 105 3.89 4.33 -7.22
N GLY A 106 4.23 5.53 -6.74
CA GLY A 106 3.95 6.80 -7.40
C GLY A 106 4.47 6.90 -8.84
N VAL A 107 5.53 6.16 -9.22
CA VAL A 107 6.02 6.16 -10.62
C VAL A 107 5.02 5.58 -11.61
N LEU A 108 4.08 4.76 -11.14
CA LEU A 108 3.04 4.12 -11.95
C LEU A 108 1.71 4.88 -11.92
N ALA A 109 1.51 5.74 -10.92
CA ALA A 109 0.21 6.31 -10.57
C ALA A 109 -0.46 7.04 -11.73
N ALA A 110 0.28 7.93 -12.40
CA ALA A 110 -0.27 8.77 -13.46
C ALA A 110 -0.73 7.96 -14.68
N GLN A 111 0.03 6.93 -15.08
CA GLN A 111 -0.32 6.13 -16.25
C GLN A 111 -1.45 5.15 -15.97
N ILE A 112 -1.44 4.51 -14.81
CA ILE A 112 -2.57 3.67 -14.37
C ILE A 112 -3.84 4.51 -14.24
N ALA A 113 -3.75 5.70 -13.65
CA ALA A 113 -4.89 6.61 -13.52
C ALA A 113 -5.45 7.07 -14.86
N ALA A 114 -4.58 7.41 -15.82
CA ALA A 114 -5.02 7.77 -17.17
C ALA A 114 -5.76 6.63 -17.86
N GLU A 115 -5.20 5.42 -17.82
CA GLU A 115 -5.77 4.25 -18.48
C GLU A 115 -7.11 3.82 -17.87
N LEU A 116 -7.26 3.94 -16.55
CA LEU A 116 -8.51 3.65 -15.84
C LEU A 116 -9.53 4.80 -15.90
N GLY A 117 -9.21 5.92 -16.56
CA GLY A 117 -10.09 7.09 -16.62
C GLY A 117 -10.38 7.71 -15.24
N ALA A 118 -9.42 7.60 -14.31
CA ALA A 118 -9.57 7.96 -12.91
C ALA A 118 -10.05 9.41 -12.71
N ARG A 119 -10.91 9.62 -11.71
CA ARG A 119 -11.38 10.98 -11.35
C ARG A 119 -10.38 11.76 -10.53
N HIS A 120 -9.52 11.07 -9.77
CA HIS A 120 -8.57 11.67 -8.85
C HIS A 120 -7.36 10.78 -8.60
N ILE A 121 -6.22 11.38 -8.26
CA ILE A 121 -5.02 10.66 -7.78
C ILE A 121 -4.66 11.09 -6.37
N VAL A 122 -4.56 10.15 -5.43
CA VAL A 122 -4.03 10.36 -4.08
C VAL A 122 -2.58 9.86 -4.03
N TRP A 123 -1.67 10.78 -3.74
CA TRP A 123 -0.23 10.51 -3.63
C TRP A 123 0.12 10.35 -2.16
N LEU A 124 0.27 9.11 -1.69
CA LEU A 124 0.46 8.78 -0.28
C LEU A 124 1.94 8.58 0.02
N ALA A 125 2.60 9.54 0.68
CA ALA A 125 4.06 9.49 0.90
C ALA A 125 4.84 9.21 -0.39
N ALA A 126 4.29 9.61 -1.54
CA ALA A 126 4.65 9.03 -2.82
C ALA A 126 5.74 9.81 -3.54
N TYR A 127 6.57 9.08 -4.27
CA TYR A 127 7.45 9.69 -5.25
C TYR A 127 6.64 10.23 -6.42
N VAL A 128 6.76 11.52 -6.71
CA VAL A 128 6.10 12.16 -7.87
C VAL A 128 7.09 12.30 -9.02
N PRO A 129 6.89 11.67 -10.19
CA PRO A 129 7.80 11.80 -11.33
C PRO A 129 7.97 13.24 -11.85
N ASP A 130 9.14 13.58 -12.43
CA ASP A 130 9.29 14.83 -13.19
C ASP A 130 8.59 14.71 -14.55
N PHE A 131 7.29 14.94 -14.55
CA PHE A 131 6.43 14.91 -15.74
C PHE A 131 6.79 15.94 -16.82
N ARG A 132 7.77 16.82 -16.60
CA ARG A 132 8.37 17.63 -17.68
C ARG A 132 9.33 16.81 -18.55
N GLY A 133 9.56 15.53 -18.23
CA GLY A 133 10.38 14.61 -19.02
C GLY A 133 11.87 14.92 -18.99
N ARG A 134 12.34 15.71 -18.01
CA ARG A 134 13.77 16.08 -17.91
C ARG A 134 14.62 14.97 -17.32
N THR A 135 14.08 14.22 -16.37
CA THR A 135 14.75 13.13 -15.66
C THR A 135 13.85 11.92 -15.56
N SER A 136 14.46 10.73 -15.53
CA SER A 136 13.84 9.51 -15.00
C SER A 136 13.83 9.56 -13.46
N ALA A 137 13.12 8.64 -12.81
CA ALA A 137 13.15 8.56 -11.35
C ALA A 137 14.55 8.22 -10.83
N ALA A 138 15.25 7.30 -11.49
CA ALA A 138 16.62 6.93 -11.15
C ALA A 138 17.58 8.12 -11.26
N SER A 139 17.57 8.84 -12.39
CA SER A 139 18.46 9.99 -12.58
C SER A 139 18.11 11.19 -11.68
N ASP A 140 16.83 11.39 -11.34
CA ASP A 140 16.45 12.40 -10.34
C ASP A 140 16.98 12.03 -8.95
N VAL A 141 16.87 10.76 -8.57
CA VAL A 141 17.45 10.24 -7.32
C VAL A 141 18.96 10.43 -7.31
N ASP A 142 19.68 10.08 -8.38
CA ASP A 142 21.15 10.22 -8.44
C ASP A 142 21.59 11.68 -8.26
N LEU A 143 20.88 12.62 -8.90
CA LEU A 143 21.19 14.05 -8.84
C LEU A 143 20.81 14.71 -7.51
N ASN A 144 19.73 14.23 -6.88
CA ASN A 144 19.09 14.92 -5.76
C ASN A 144 18.99 14.07 -4.49
N ARG A 145 19.74 12.96 -4.39
CA ARG A 145 19.67 11.93 -3.34
C ARG A 145 19.59 12.49 -1.93
N GLN A 146 20.49 13.41 -1.59
CA GLN A 146 20.57 14.04 -0.27
C GLN A 146 19.36 14.94 0.06
N SER A 147 18.69 15.45 -0.97
CA SER A 147 17.48 16.26 -0.78
C SER A 147 16.22 15.40 -0.71
N ILE A 148 16.21 14.21 -1.31
CA ILE A 148 15.06 13.31 -1.38
C ILE A 148 14.93 12.53 -0.08
N TYR A 149 16.02 11.91 0.38
CA TYR A 149 16.00 10.97 1.51
C TYR A 149 16.51 11.61 2.79
N VAL A 150 16.02 11.11 3.93
CA VAL A 150 16.61 11.47 5.22
C VAL A 150 18.04 10.88 5.31
N PRO A 151 18.99 11.55 6.00
CA PRO A 151 20.39 11.11 6.06
C PRO A 151 20.60 9.68 6.59
N GLU A 152 19.77 9.24 7.54
CA GLU A 152 19.85 7.93 8.18
C GLU A 152 19.48 6.82 7.19
N PHE A 153 18.44 7.03 6.37
CA PHE A 153 18.03 6.09 5.34
C PHE A 153 19.12 5.90 4.27
N LEU A 154 19.90 6.94 3.98
CA LEU A 154 21.00 6.88 3.01
C LEU A 154 22.20 6.04 3.47
N GLN A 155 22.32 5.79 4.77
CA GLN A 155 23.40 5.00 5.36
C GLN A 155 23.08 3.51 5.46
N LEU A 156 21.86 3.11 5.09
CA LEU A 156 21.44 1.72 5.09
C LEU A 156 22.28 0.89 4.11
N THR A 157 22.73 -0.27 4.58
CA THR A 157 23.45 -1.26 3.78
C THR A 157 22.55 -2.41 3.31
N ALA A 158 21.31 -2.45 3.80
CA ALA A 158 20.29 -3.44 3.46
C ALA A 158 18.94 -2.75 3.22
N SER A 159 18.12 -3.34 2.36
CA SER A 159 16.78 -2.84 2.06
C SER A 159 15.78 -3.21 3.17
N PRO A 160 14.68 -2.42 3.36
CA PRO A 160 13.62 -2.79 4.30
C PRO A 160 12.99 -4.17 4.07
N PHE A 161 13.03 -4.72 2.85
CA PHE A 161 12.52 -6.09 2.60
C PHE A 161 13.54 -7.20 2.89
N GLU A 162 14.82 -6.87 3.08
CA GLU A 162 15.89 -7.82 3.40
C GLU A 162 16.05 -7.95 4.92
N GLU A 163 15.92 -6.83 5.64
CA GLU A 163 16.12 -6.76 7.09
C GLU A 163 14.89 -6.19 7.79
N PRO A 164 14.11 -7.01 8.53
CA PRO A 164 12.89 -6.56 9.21
C PRO A 164 13.10 -5.40 10.18
N ALA A 165 14.26 -5.33 10.84
CA ALA A 165 14.59 -4.22 11.74
C ALA A 165 14.66 -2.87 11.00
N VAL A 166 15.10 -2.88 9.73
CA VAL A 166 15.12 -1.68 8.89
C VAL A 166 13.68 -1.26 8.55
N ALA A 167 12.81 -2.20 8.18
CA ALA A 167 11.40 -1.89 7.96
C ALA A 167 10.71 -1.38 9.24
N GLU A 168 10.99 -1.98 10.39
CA GLU A 168 10.49 -1.51 11.68
C GLU A 168 10.89 -0.05 11.95
N GLU A 169 12.16 0.29 11.78
CA GLU A 169 12.65 1.64 12.10
C GLU A 169 12.24 2.73 11.09
N PHE A 170 12.14 2.38 9.81
CA PHE A 170 11.93 3.35 8.74
C PHE A 170 10.51 3.37 8.19
N MET A 171 9.80 2.24 8.21
CA MET A 171 8.46 2.09 7.62
C MET A 171 7.35 2.01 8.67
N PHE A 172 7.60 1.35 9.80
CA PHE A 172 6.55 1.00 10.79
C PHE A 172 6.85 1.49 12.22
N HIS A 173 7.69 2.52 12.37
CA HIS A 173 8.14 3.00 13.68
C HIS A 173 7.02 3.61 14.53
N ASP A 174 5.98 4.12 13.87
CA ASP A 174 4.82 4.76 14.47
C ASP A 174 3.59 3.84 14.59
N CYS A 175 3.76 2.55 14.28
CA CYS A 175 2.76 1.51 14.52
C CYS A 175 2.80 1.05 15.99
N ASP A 176 1.67 0.55 16.50
CA ASP A 176 1.68 -0.25 17.73
C ASP A 176 2.32 -1.63 17.48
N ASP A 177 2.67 -2.35 18.55
CA ASP A 177 3.41 -3.61 18.46
C ASP A 177 2.67 -4.70 17.67
N ALA A 178 1.33 -4.76 17.79
CA ALA A 178 0.53 -5.77 17.12
C ALA A 178 0.46 -5.50 15.61
N ILE A 179 0.18 -4.25 15.24
CA ILE A 179 0.14 -3.80 13.85
C ILE A 179 1.52 -3.89 13.21
N ARG A 180 2.58 -3.48 13.91
CA ARG A 180 3.97 -3.61 13.44
C ARG A 180 4.34 -5.07 13.20
N SER A 181 4.05 -5.95 14.16
CA SER A 181 4.33 -7.39 14.03
C SER A 181 3.63 -7.99 12.81
N TRP A 182 2.37 -7.64 12.58
CA TRP A 182 1.65 -8.03 11.38
C TRP A 182 2.27 -7.42 10.12
N ALA A 183 2.53 -6.12 10.09
CA ALA A 183 3.02 -5.41 8.91
C ALA A 183 4.36 -5.98 8.41
N LEU A 184 5.26 -6.37 9.33
CA LEU A 184 6.53 -7.02 8.98
C LEU A 184 6.33 -8.36 8.25
N THR A 185 5.21 -9.06 8.47
CA THR A 185 4.88 -10.30 7.73
C THR A 185 4.43 -10.06 6.28
N THR A 186 4.05 -8.83 5.95
CA THR A 186 3.54 -8.44 4.61
C THR A 186 4.64 -7.95 3.66
N LEU A 187 5.88 -7.85 4.17
CA LEU A 187 7.03 -7.37 3.40
C LEU A 187 7.28 -8.26 2.19
N ARG A 188 7.45 -7.63 1.03
CA ARG A 188 7.75 -8.31 -0.22
C ARG A 188 8.67 -7.46 -1.07
N PRO A 189 9.68 -8.04 -1.74
CA PRO A 189 10.44 -7.31 -2.74
C PRO A 189 9.51 -6.68 -3.79
N PHE A 190 9.64 -5.38 -3.98
CA PHE A 190 9.02 -4.64 -5.07
C PHE A 190 9.87 -3.41 -5.41
N GLN A 191 10.30 -3.32 -6.67
CA GLN A 191 11.13 -2.30 -7.28
C GLN A 191 10.77 -2.32 -8.79
N PRO A 192 9.99 -1.37 -9.31
CA PRO A 192 9.64 -1.32 -10.73
C PRO A 192 10.84 -0.80 -11.55
N ALA A 193 11.89 -1.62 -11.66
CA ALA A 193 13.21 -1.22 -12.14
C ALA A 193 13.21 -0.69 -13.59
N GLY A 194 12.42 -1.28 -14.49
CA GLY A 194 12.25 -0.75 -15.85
C GLY A 194 11.67 0.66 -15.85
N VAL A 195 10.60 0.85 -15.06
CA VAL A 195 9.87 2.13 -14.97
C VAL A 195 10.70 3.25 -14.37
N VAL A 196 11.52 2.97 -13.34
CA VAL A 196 12.33 4.04 -12.71
C VAL A 196 13.43 4.56 -13.65
N GLN A 197 13.80 3.80 -14.67
CA GLN A 197 14.76 4.22 -15.70
C GLN A 197 14.11 5.02 -16.83
N GLU A 198 12.79 4.87 -17.01
CA GLU A 198 12.04 5.60 -18.02
C GLU A 198 11.90 7.09 -17.67
N ARG A 199 11.87 7.92 -18.71
CA ARG A 199 11.37 9.28 -18.56
C ARG A 199 9.85 9.22 -18.54
N PRO A 200 9.19 9.77 -17.51
CA PRO A 200 7.74 9.71 -17.46
C PRO A 200 7.17 10.51 -18.65
N PRO A 201 6.06 10.06 -19.25
CA PRO A 201 5.32 10.87 -20.20
C PRO A 201 4.71 12.10 -19.52
N LEU A 202 4.07 12.98 -20.30
CA LEU A 202 3.35 14.12 -19.73
C LEU A 202 2.27 13.66 -18.74
N ARG A 203 2.13 14.40 -17.64
CA ARG A 203 1.10 14.14 -16.64
C ARG A 203 -0.29 14.31 -17.27
N PRO A 204 -1.23 13.37 -17.06
CA PRO A 204 -2.62 13.59 -17.42
C PRO A 204 -3.23 14.69 -16.53
N ASP A 205 -4.22 15.41 -17.04
CA ASP A 205 -4.95 16.43 -16.27
C ASP A 205 -5.98 15.78 -15.35
N ILE A 206 -5.47 15.10 -14.32
CA ILE A 206 -6.28 14.45 -13.28
C ILE A 206 -6.03 15.19 -11.95
N PRO A 207 -7.10 15.67 -11.29
CA PRO A 207 -7.03 16.25 -9.95
C PRO A 207 -6.23 15.36 -8.98
N SER A 208 -5.52 16.00 -8.05
CA SER A 208 -4.62 15.27 -7.16
C SER A 208 -4.63 15.81 -5.74
N THR A 209 -4.49 14.89 -4.78
CA THR A 209 -4.22 15.19 -3.38
C THR A 209 -2.88 14.57 -3.04
N TYR A 210 -1.99 15.34 -2.41
CA TYR A 210 -0.75 14.79 -1.86
C TYR A 210 -0.89 14.66 -0.36
N VAL A 211 -0.69 13.46 0.18
CA VAL A 211 -0.74 13.16 1.61
C VAL A 211 0.69 13.00 2.11
N LEU A 212 1.10 13.92 2.98
CA LEU A 212 2.47 14.08 3.46
C LEU A 212 2.59 13.60 4.91
N PRO A 213 3.24 12.45 5.15
CA PRO A 213 3.61 12.05 6.50
C PRO A 213 4.71 12.93 7.07
N THR A 214 4.42 13.64 8.16
CA THR A 214 5.35 14.63 8.74
C THR A 214 6.49 13.99 9.52
N ALA A 215 6.35 12.74 9.95
CA ALA A 215 7.37 11.96 10.67
C ALA A 215 7.99 10.85 9.79
N ASP A 216 7.98 11.04 8.46
CA ASP A 216 8.59 10.13 7.50
C ASP A 216 10.11 10.02 7.72
N ARG A 217 10.61 8.79 7.78
CA ARG A 217 12.03 8.47 7.94
C ARG A 217 12.66 7.94 6.65
N VAL A 218 11.92 7.86 5.55
CA VAL A 218 12.44 7.47 4.23
C VAL A 218 12.64 8.73 3.40
N PHE A 219 11.56 9.43 3.07
CA PHE A 219 11.59 10.68 2.30
C PHE A 219 11.56 11.89 3.23
N ARG A 220 12.30 12.93 2.86
CA ARG A 220 12.24 14.20 3.59
C ARG A 220 10.88 14.87 3.38
N PRO A 221 10.16 15.24 4.47
CA PRO A 221 8.93 16.03 4.37
C PRO A 221 9.07 17.28 3.50
N GLU A 222 10.19 18.01 3.60
CA GLU A 222 10.41 19.24 2.82
C GLU A 222 10.57 18.96 1.33
N TRP A 223 11.09 17.78 0.96
CA TRP A 223 11.13 17.36 -0.43
C TRP A 223 9.75 16.98 -0.93
N MET A 224 8.99 16.19 -0.15
CA MET A 224 7.61 15.82 -0.47
C MET A 224 6.73 17.04 -0.73
N ALA A 225 6.73 18.01 0.20
CA ALA A 225 5.99 19.27 0.06
C ALA A 225 6.41 20.05 -1.21
N ARG A 226 7.71 20.11 -1.48
CA ARG A 226 8.25 20.81 -2.66
C ARG A 226 7.83 20.13 -3.97
N VAL A 227 7.84 18.79 -4.05
CA VAL A 227 7.43 18.09 -5.27
C VAL A 227 5.92 18.10 -5.46
N ALA A 228 5.12 18.02 -4.40
CA ALA A 228 3.67 18.22 -4.46
C ALA A 228 3.35 19.59 -5.10
N TYR A 229 3.97 20.66 -4.61
CA TYR A 229 3.76 21.99 -5.18
C TYR A 229 4.30 22.10 -6.62
N ARG A 230 5.56 21.73 -6.86
CA ARG A 230 6.22 22.00 -8.16
C ARG A 230 5.82 21.06 -9.29
N ARG A 231 5.49 19.79 -8.98
CA ARG A 231 5.17 18.75 -9.97
C ARG A 231 3.67 18.53 -10.09
N LEU A 232 2.91 18.69 -9.01
CA LEU A 232 1.46 18.51 -9.02
C LEU A 232 0.65 19.81 -9.01
N GLY A 233 1.23 20.92 -8.55
CA GLY A 233 0.52 22.20 -8.42
C GLY A 233 -0.39 22.27 -7.20
N VAL A 234 -0.20 21.40 -6.20
CA VAL A 234 -1.06 21.30 -5.02
C VAL A 234 -0.28 21.52 -3.73
N SER A 235 -0.95 22.02 -2.71
CA SER A 235 -0.42 21.97 -1.34
C SER A 235 -0.64 20.58 -0.77
N ALA A 236 0.34 20.07 -0.03
CA ALA A 236 0.20 18.77 0.63
C ALA A 236 -0.77 18.87 1.81
N VAL A 237 -1.44 17.75 2.10
CA VAL A 237 -2.20 17.51 3.33
C VAL A 237 -1.27 16.79 4.29
N ASP A 238 -0.89 17.49 5.36
CA ASP A 238 -0.01 16.94 6.38
C ASP A 238 -0.76 15.94 7.28
N ILE A 239 -0.11 14.85 7.63
CA ILE A 239 -0.61 13.82 8.56
C ILE A 239 0.52 13.41 9.53
N ASP A 240 0.19 13.29 10.81
CA ASP A 240 1.14 12.96 11.88
C ASP A 240 1.41 11.44 11.94
N THR A 241 2.32 11.01 11.08
CA THR A 241 2.66 9.59 10.84
C THR A 241 4.01 9.43 10.12
N GLY A 242 4.55 8.22 10.14
CA GLY A 242 5.72 7.77 9.41
C GLY A 242 5.42 7.40 7.95
N HIS A 243 6.33 6.63 7.34
CA HIS A 243 6.32 6.39 5.88
C HIS A 243 5.12 5.55 5.39
N CYS A 244 4.50 4.74 6.24
CA CYS A 244 3.40 3.83 5.87
C CYS A 244 2.06 4.19 6.55
N PRO A 245 1.47 5.36 6.23
CA PRO A 245 0.17 5.76 6.79
C PRO A 245 -0.98 4.80 6.42
N ASN A 246 -0.85 4.04 5.33
CA ASN A 246 -1.75 2.95 4.98
C ASN A 246 -1.80 1.83 6.05
N VAL A 247 -0.80 1.77 6.93
CA VAL A 247 -0.71 0.80 8.02
C VAL A 247 -1.01 1.46 9.37
N SER A 248 -0.37 2.59 9.66
CA SER A 248 -0.44 3.26 10.98
C SER A 248 -1.67 4.17 11.15
N ARG A 249 -2.26 4.66 10.06
CA ARG A 249 -3.42 5.58 10.04
C ARG A 249 -4.49 5.20 9.01
N PRO A 250 -4.91 3.93 8.90
CA PRO A 250 -5.76 3.45 7.81
C PRO A 250 -7.11 4.16 7.72
N GLY A 251 -7.74 4.50 8.86
CA GLY A 251 -9.01 5.22 8.90
C GLY A 251 -8.91 6.66 8.38
N GLU A 252 -7.83 7.37 8.71
CA GLU A 252 -7.58 8.74 8.21
C GLU A 252 -7.30 8.73 6.70
N ILE A 253 -6.53 7.74 6.23
CA ILE A 253 -6.29 7.55 4.80
C ILE A 253 -7.57 7.21 4.04
N ALA A 254 -8.42 6.32 4.58
CA ALA A 254 -9.71 6.01 3.98
C ALA A 254 -10.62 7.24 3.91
N ALA A 255 -10.64 8.10 4.94
CA ALA A 255 -11.41 9.34 4.93
C ALA A 255 -10.91 10.31 3.86
N LEU A 256 -9.59 10.50 3.71
CA LEU A 256 -9.01 11.34 2.66
C LEU A 256 -9.32 10.82 1.26
N ILE A 257 -9.30 9.49 1.07
CA ILE A 257 -9.70 8.85 -0.19
C ILE A 257 -11.19 9.07 -0.45
N ALA A 258 -12.04 8.95 0.57
CA ALA A 258 -13.47 9.18 0.46
C ALA A 258 -13.81 10.63 0.10
N GLU A 259 -13.07 11.62 0.60
CA GLU A 259 -13.22 13.02 0.15
C GLU A 259 -12.82 13.19 -1.32
N ALA A 260 -11.72 12.55 -1.77
CA ALA A 260 -11.32 12.54 -3.17
C ALA A 260 -12.27 11.75 -4.08
N ALA A 261 -13.13 10.91 -3.49
CA ALA A 261 -14.08 10.08 -4.18
C ALA A 261 -15.41 10.79 -4.50
N LYS A 262 -15.69 11.95 -3.88
CA LYS A 262 -16.90 12.76 -4.10
C LYS A 262 -16.82 13.58 -5.38
#